data_AF-A0A847YNG8-F1
#
_entry.id   AF-A0A847YNG8-F1
#
_cell.length_a   1.000
_cell.length_b   1.000
_cell.length_c   1.000
_cell.angle_alpha   90.00
_cell.angle_beta   90.00
_cell.angle_gamma   90.00
#
_symmetry.space_group_name_H-M   'P 1'
#
loop_
_entity.id
_entity.type
_entity.pdbx_description
1 polymer ?
#
loop_
_entity_poly.entity_id
_entity_poly.type
_entity_poly.pdbx_seq_one_letter_code
_entity_poly.pdbx_strand_id
1 'polypeptide(L)'
;MQQSQTVAAEIVGTVSRYWQGIPLRVGISRLSIQTQNLGEMYAQAQAAITYGPILHPDRPVHFWHDLGCFQFVLNDLGSDRAQRFVRDSLGTLARDTVAGEPGELLRTLQELLSGESAQVIAHKLNIHPQTVAFRKKKIERALNVDLDAMEVRLRLTIAVRMLSFMEKNLKMANLVV
;
A
#
# COMPACT_ATOMS: atom_id res chain seq x y z
N MET A 1 0.70 9.49 -22.13
CA MET A 1 1.26 9.32 -20.77
C MET A 1 2.28 10.40 -20.43
N GLN A 2 3.31 10.62 -21.26
CA GLN A 2 4.38 11.59 -20.97
C GLN A 2 3.87 13.04 -20.77
N GLN A 3 2.94 13.53 -21.60
CA GLN A 3 2.34 14.86 -21.42
C GLN A 3 1.59 15.03 -20.10
N SER A 4 0.78 14.05 -19.71
CA SER A 4 0.03 14.07 -18.44
C SER A 4 0.97 14.09 -17.22
N GLN A 5 2.10 13.39 -17.32
CA GLN A 5 3.13 13.40 -16.27
C GLN A 5 3.83 14.75 -16.17
N THR A 6 4.19 15.37 -17.29
CA THR A 6 4.80 16.71 -17.33
C THR A 6 3.88 17.74 -16.69
N VAL A 7 2.61 17.79 -17.11
CA VAL A 7 1.63 18.74 -16.57
C VAL A 7 1.41 18.53 -15.07
N ALA A 8 1.30 17.28 -14.61
CA ALA A 8 1.15 16.99 -13.19
C ALA A 8 2.38 17.40 -12.37
N ALA A 9 3.58 17.19 -12.89
CA ALA A 9 4.81 17.64 -12.24
C ALA A 9 4.90 19.18 -12.18
N GLU A 10 4.47 19.88 -13.23
CA GLU A 10 4.38 21.34 -13.25
C GLU A 10 3.36 21.88 -12.24
N ILE A 11 2.18 21.26 -12.13
CA ILE A 11 1.18 21.59 -11.13
C ILE A 11 1.77 21.41 -9.72
N VAL A 12 2.40 20.25 -9.46
CA VAL A 12 3.03 19.99 -8.17
C VAL A 12 4.09 21.03 -7.85
N GLY A 13 5.01 21.28 -8.79
CA GLY A 13 6.07 22.27 -8.61
C GLY A 13 5.54 23.68 -8.39
N THR A 14 4.46 24.07 -9.07
CA THR A 14 3.85 25.40 -8.93
C THR A 14 3.17 25.55 -7.57
N VAL A 15 2.30 24.60 -7.21
CA VAL A 15 1.53 24.68 -5.94
C VAL A 15 2.46 24.58 -4.73
N SER A 16 3.48 23.71 -4.76
CA SER A 16 4.45 23.57 -3.68
C SER A 16 5.30 24.83 -3.43
N ARG A 17 5.45 25.72 -4.43
CA ARG A 17 6.12 27.03 -4.24
C ARG A 17 5.28 27.99 -3.40
N TYR A 18 3.96 27.96 -3.54
CA TYR A 18 3.04 28.87 -2.85
C TYR A 18 2.61 28.32 -1.48
N TRP A 19 2.44 27.00 -1.36
CA TRP A 19 2.04 26.35 -0.11
C TRP A 19 3.16 25.46 0.43
N GLN A 20 4.10 26.09 1.14
CA GLN A 20 5.14 25.36 1.87
C GLN A 20 4.53 24.61 3.06
N GLY A 21 4.90 23.33 3.22
CA GLY A 21 4.48 22.49 4.33
C GLY A 21 3.20 21.68 4.12
N ILE A 22 2.48 21.86 3.01
CA ILE A 22 1.31 21.04 2.68
C ILE A 22 1.74 19.93 1.70
N PRO A 23 1.63 18.64 2.07
CA PRO A 23 1.95 17.56 1.16
C PRO A 23 0.91 17.49 0.04
N LEU A 24 1.32 17.83 -1.18
CA LEU A 24 0.49 17.74 -2.36
C LEU A 24 0.59 16.37 -3.01
N ARG A 25 -0.55 15.82 -3.39
CA ARG A 25 -0.65 14.56 -4.15
C ARG A 25 -1.55 14.74 -5.36
N VAL A 26 -1.21 14.09 -6.47
CA VAL A 26 -1.97 14.13 -7.72
C VAL A 26 -2.26 12.71 -8.19
N GLY A 27 -3.52 12.43 -8.50
CA GLY A 27 -3.98 11.17 -9.09
C GLY A 27 -4.27 11.34 -10.58
N ILE A 28 -3.80 10.41 -11.41
CA ILE A 28 -3.96 10.48 -12.87
C ILE A 28 -4.59 9.18 -13.36
N SER A 29 -5.68 9.30 -14.12
CA SER A 29 -6.37 8.17 -14.74
C SER A 29 -5.69 7.69 -16.03
N ARG A 30 -6.25 6.64 -16.65
CA ARG A 30 -5.93 6.34 -18.04
C ARG A 30 -6.49 7.43 -18.94
N LEU A 31 -5.73 7.79 -19.98
CA LEU A 31 -6.19 8.72 -21.01
C LEU A 31 -7.37 8.12 -21.76
N SER A 32 -8.45 8.89 -21.88
CA SER A 32 -9.57 8.63 -22.78
C SER A 32 -9.99 9.93 -23.45
N ILE A 33 -10.29 9.87 -24.75
CA ILE A 33 -10.78 10.99 -25.56
C ILE A 33 -12.32 11.05 -25.61
N GLN A 34 -12.97 10.03 -25.04
CA GLN A 34 -14.41 9.85 -25.04
C GLN A 34 -15.02 10.43 -23.77
N THR A 35 -15.97 11.35 -23.92
CA THR A 35 -16.62 12.07 -22.81
C THR A 35 -17.46 11.16 -21.92
N GLN A 36 -18.01 10.07 -22.47
CA GLN A 36 -18.74 9.06 -21.70
C GLN A 36 -17.87 8.36 -20.65
N ASN A 37 -16.54 8.37 -20.80
CA ASN A 37 -15.62 7.73 -19.86
C ASN A 37 -15.19 8.68 -18.73
N LEU A 38 -15.71 9.91 -18.67
CA LEU A 38 -15.29 10.90 -17.67
C LEU A 38 -15.50 10.41 -16.23
N GLY A 39 -16.62 9.73 -15.96
CA GLY A 39 -16.89 9.13 -14.64
C GLY A 39 -15.87 8.06 -14.25
N GLU A 40 -15.53 7.17 -15.20
CA GLU A 40 -14.49 6.16 -15.00
C GLU A 40 -13.12 6.80 -14.79
N MET A 41 -12.76 7.80 -15.60
CA MET A 41 -11.51 8.54 -15.47
C MET A 41 -11.41 9.20 -14.09
N TYR A 42 -12.48 9.84 -13.63
CA TYR A 42 -12.50 10.43 -12.29
C TYR A 42 -12.31 9.37 -11.20
N ALA A 43 -13.02 8.24 -11.28
CA ALA A 43 -12.87 7.13 -10.34
C ALA A 43 -11.44 6.55 -10.33
N GLN A 44 -10.81 6.40 -11.50
CA GLN A 44 -9.42 5.95 -11.64
C GLN A 44 -8.43 6.95 -11.02
N ALA A 45 -8.59 8.24 -11.29
CA ALA A 45 -7.75 9.29 -10.69
C ALA A 45 -7.91 9.33 -9.17
N GLN A 46 -9.15 9.21 -8.68
CA GLN A 46 -9.45 9.13 -7.25
C GLN A 46 -8.81 7.90 -6.60
N ALA A 47 -8.90 6.73 -7.24
CA ALA A 47 -8.24 5.53 -6.75
C ALA A 47 -6.71 5.68 -6.76
N ALA A 48 -6.14 6.32 -7.79
CA ALA A 48 -4.70 6.55 -7.87
C ALA A 48 -4.18 7.43 -6.72
N ILE A 49 -4.87 8.53 -6.37
CA ILE A 49 -4.47 9.37 -5.23
C ILE A 49 -4.77 8.72 -3.87
N THR A 50 -5.79 7.87 -3.78
CA THR A 50 -6.14 7.16 -2.54
C THR A 50 -5.15 6.04 -2.22
N TYR A 51 -4.84 5.17 -3.18
CA TYR A 51 -4.07 3.94 -2.96
C TYR A 51 -2.63 4.01 -3.47
N GLY A 52 -2.33 4.85 -4.46
CA GLY A 52 -0.97 5.05 -4.98
C GLY A 52 0.06 5.40 -3.90
N PRO A 53 -0.24 6.27 -2.92
CA PRO A 53 0.70 6.59 -1.86
C PRO A 53 1.03 5.43 -0.91
N ILE A 54 0.18 4.40 -0.86
CA ILE A 54 0.45 3.20 -0.06
C ILE A 54 1.52 2.36 -0.77
N LEU A 55 1.50 2.30 -2.10
CA LEU A 55 2.49 1.57 -2.90
C LEU A 55 3.80 2.35 -3.05
N HIS A 56 3.70 3.67 -3.24
CA HIS A 56 4.82 4.55 -3.54
C HIS A 56 4.75 5.83 -2.70
N PRO A 57 5.04 5.78 -1.39
CA PRO A 57 4.82 6.89 -0.47
C PRO A 57 5.62 8.16 -0.80
N ASP A 58 6.77 8.01 -1.45
CA ASP A 58 7.69 9.12 -1.77
C ASP A 58 7.32 9.85 -3.08
N ARG A 59 6.33 9.35 -3.84
CA ARG A 59 5.90 9.97 -5.10
C ARG A 59 4.76 10.95 -4.83
N PRO A 60 4.81 12.19 -5.34
CA PRO A 60 3.69 13.13 -5.26
C PRO A 60 2.65 12.88 -6.36
N VAL A 61 3.01 12.19 -7.45
CA VAL A 61 2.13 11.88 -8.57
C VAL A 61 1.92 10.38 -8.65
N HIS A 62 0.67 9.96 -8.72
CA HIS A 62 0.25 8.56 -8.80
C HIS A 62 -0.61 8.32 -10.02
N PHE A 63 -0.24 7.31 -10.80
CA PHE A 63 -1.03 6.90 -11.95
C PHE A 63 -1.88 5.70 -11.61
N TRP A 64 -3.07 5.64 -12.21
CA TRP A 64 -3.93 4.46 -12.16
C TRP A 64 -3.19 3.20 -12.61
N HIS A 65 -2.39 3.30 -13.68
CA HIS A 65 -1.62 2.15 -14.18
C HIS A 65 -0.58 1.61 -13.18
N ASP A 66 -0.04 2.46 -12.30
CA ASP A 66 0.95 2.05 -11.29
C ASP A 66 0.35 1.20 -10.18
N LEU A 67 -0.99 1.17 -10.06
CA LEU A 67 -1.67 0.25 -9.14
C LEU A 67 -1.52 -1.22 -9.60
N GLY A 68 -1.12 -1.46 -10.85
CA GLY A 68 -0.84 -2.80 -11.37
C GLY A 68 -2.02 -3.76 -11.19
N CYS A 69 -1.74 -4.96 -10.68
CA CYS A 69 -2.78 -5.96 -10.44
C CYS A 69 -3.80 -5.56 -9.37
N PHE A 70 -3.51 -4.55 -8.54
CA PHE A 70 -4.47 -4.11 -7.53
C PHE A 70 -5.72 -3.49 -8.13
N GLN A 71 -5.64 -2.95 -9.36
CA GLN A 71 -6.80 -2.43 -10.10
C GLN A 71 -7.98 -3.41 -10.14
N PHE A 72 -7.70 -4.72 -10.14
CA PHE A 72 -8.73 -5.77 -10.17
C PHE A 72 -9.42 -6.01 -8.83
N VAL A 73 -8.82 -5.62 -7.71
CA VAL A 73 -9.33 -5.91 -6.36
C VAL A 73 -9.85 -4.70 -5.61
N LEU A 74 -9.62 -3.48 -6.10
CA LEU A 74 -10.02 -2.25 -5.40
C LEU A 74 -11.53 -2.14 -5.15
N ASN A 75 -12.35 -2.57 -6.11
CA ASN A 75 -13.81 -2.55 -5.98
C ASN A 75 -14.32 -3.57 -4.96
N ASP A 76 -13.54 -4.61 -4.69
CA ASP A 76 -13.91 -5.72 -3.80
C ASP A 76 -13.35 -5.56 -2.38
N LEU A 77 -12.63 -4.47 -2.07
CA LEU A 77 -11.96 -4.29 -0.77
C LEU A 77 -12.91 -4.36 0.43
N GLY A 78 -14.17 -3.95 0.26
CA GLY A 78 -15.19 -4.03 1.31
C GLY A 78 -15.83 -5.41 1.49
N SER A 79 -15.59 -6.35 0.56
CA SER A 79 -16.27 -7.64 0.54
C SER A 79 -15.78 -8.61 1.62
N ASP A 80 -16.66 -9.52 2.05
CA ASP A 80 -16.32 -10.62 2.96
C ASP A 80 -15.19 -11.51 2.40
N ARG A 81 -15.13 -11.66 1.08
CA ARG A 81 -14.09 -12.43 0.40
C ARG A 81 -12.72 -11.77 0.58
N ALA A 82 -12.63 -10.46 0.39
CA ALA A 82 -11.39 -9.72 0.57
C ALA A 82 -10.94 -9.76 2.03
N GLN A 83 -11.86 -9.53 2.98
CA GLN A 83 -11.56 -9.61 4.42
C GLN A 83 -11.10 -11.02 4.83
N ARG A 84 -11.76 -12.06 4.31
CA ARG A 84 -11.38 -13.45 4.53
C ARG A 84 -9.99 -13.75 3.98
N PHE A 85 -9.67 -13.31 2.77
CA PHE A 85 -8.33 -13.49 2.19
C PHE A 85 -7.23 -12.88 3.08
N VAL A 86 -7.44 -11.65 3.57
CA VAL A 86 -6.49 -10.98 4.47
C VAL A 86 -6.36 -11.74 5.78
N ARG A 87 -7.47 -12.12 6.41
CA ARG A 87 -7.49 -12.87 7.67
C ARG A 87 -6.84 -14.25 7.54
N ASP A 88 -7.14 -15.00 6.48
CA ASP A 88 -6.59 -16.33 6.25
C ASP A 88 -5.10 -16.26 5.88
N SER A 89 -4.66 -15.13 5.30
CA SER A 89 -3.25 -14.93 4.93
C SER A 89 -2.38 -14.42 6.07
N LEU A 90 -2.88 -13.48 6.87
CA LEU A 90 -2.11 -12.80 7.93
C LEU A 90 -2.47 -13.30 9.33
N GLY A 91 -3.51 -14.12 9.49
CA GLY A 91 -3.89 -14.74 10.75
C GLY A 91 -4.01 -13.72 11.89
N THR A 92 -3.24 -13.93 12.95
CA THR A 92 -3.23 -13.06 14.14
C THR A 92 -2.57 -11.70 13.89
N LEU A 93 -1.73 -11.56 12.86
CA LEU A 93 -1.08 -10.29 12.50
C LEU A 93 -2.05 -9.24 11.95
N ALA A 94 -3.24 -9.66 11.50
CA ALA A 94 -4.27 -8.74 11.00
C ALA A 94 -5.11 -8.06 12.10
N ARG A 95 -4.98 -8.47 13.37
CA ARG A 95 -5.92 -8.06 14.44
C ARG A 95 -5.61 -6.73 15.09
N ASP A 96 -4.32 -6.40 15.26
CA ASP A 96 -3.89 -5.13 15.84
C ASP A 96 -2.65 -4.64 15.08
N THR A 97 -2.87 -3.71 14.15
CA THR A 97 -1.84 -3.18 13.26
C THR A 97 -1.09 -2.00 13.85
N VAL A 98 -1.53 -1.50 15.02
CA VAL A 98 -1.08 -0.20 15.56
C VAL A 98 -0.21 -0.38 16.80
N ALA A 99 -0.53 -1.32 17.70
CA ALA A 99 0.17 -1.45 18.97
C ALA A 99 0.55 -2.89 19.33
N GLY A 100 1.59 -3.00 20.15
CA GLY A 100 2.05 -4.26 20.69
C GLY A 100 2.79 -5.15 19.69
N GLU A 101 3.03 -6.38 20.11
CA GLU A 101 3.81 -7.36 19.34
C GLU A 101 3.23 -7.67 17.94
N PRO A 102 1.91 -7.82 17.72
CA PRO A 102 1.37 -8.07 16.39
C PRO A 102 1.70 -6.96 15.39
N GLY A 103 1.62 -5.69 15.80
CA GLY A 103 1.99 -4.54 14.97
C GLY A 103 3.48 -4.51 14.63
N GLU A 104 4.36 -4.82 15.60
CA GLU A 104 5.80 -4.91 15.36
C GLU A 104 6.17 -6.04 14.38
N LEU A 105 5.53 -7.20 14.51
CA LEU A 105 5.73 -8.33 13.60
C LEU A 105 5.17 -8.03 12.21
N LEU A 106 4.02 -7.36 12.09
CA LEU A 106 3.47 -6.94 10.81
C LEU A 106 4.38 -5.92 10.11
N ARG A 107 4.93 -4.94 10.85
CA ARG A 107 5.92 -3.99 10.31
C ARG A 107 7.20 -4.70 9.88
N THR A 108 7.64 -5.69 10.65
CA THR A 108 8.81 -6.51 10.27
C THR A 108 8.51 -7.35 9.01
N LEU A 109 7.31 -7.91 8.88
CA LEU A 109 6.87 -8.63 7.69
C LEU A 109 6.85 -7.73 6.45
N GLN A 110 6.33 -6.50 6.56
CA GLN A 110 6.35 -5.51 5.47
C GLN A 110 7.76 -5.28 4.92
N GLU A 111 8.74 -5.08 5.81
CA GLU A 111 10.13 -4.90 5.41
C GLU A 111 10.74 -6.18 4.85
N LEU A 112 10.46 -7.36 5.42
CA LEU A 112 10.92 -8.65 4.89
C LEU A 112 10.40 -8.91 3.46
N LEU A 113 9.18 -8.47 3.16
CA LEU A 113 8.56 -8.63 1.84
C LEU A 113 9.17 -7.69 0.78
N SER A 114 9.83 -6.61 1.19
CA SER A 114 10.58 -5.73 0.27
C SER A 114 11.77 -6.43 -0.40
N GLY A 115 12.27 -7.53 0.20
CA GLY A 115 13.43 -8.27 -0.29
C GLY A 115 14.78 -7.71 0.18
N GLU A 116 14.77 -6.72 1.07
CA GLU A 116 15.99 -6.17 1.66
C GLU A 116 16.68 -7.14 2.63
N SER A 117 17.98 -6.91 2.86
CA SER A 117 18.76 -7.69 3.81
C SER A 117 18.35 -7.39 5.26
N ALA A 118 18.59 -8.35 6.16
CA ALA A 118 18.29 -8.18 7.58
C ALA A 118 19.00 -6.97 8.21
N GLN A 119 20.17 -6.59 7.70
CA GLN A 119 20.92 -5.41 8.13
C GLN A 119 20.19 -4.11 7.77
N VAL A 120 19.68 -4.00 6.54
CA VAL A 120 18.93 -2.82 6.09
C VAL A 120 17.61 -2.72 6.85
N ILE A 121 16.90 -3.83 7.00
CA ILE A 121 15.65 -3.90 7.77
C ILE A 121 15.89 -3.49 9.24
N ALA A 122 16.95 -4.01 9.85
CA ALA A 122 17.33 -3.68 11.23
C ALA A 122 17.55 -2.17 11.41
N HIS A 123 18.26 -1.54 10.48
CA HIS A 123 18.47 -0.10 10.47
C HIS A 123 17.15 0.67 10.33
N LYS A 124 16.29 0.31 9.38
CA LYS A 124 14.97 0.95 9.18
C LYS A 124 14.05 0.84 10.39
N LEU A 125 14.10 -0.30 11.09
CA LEU A 125 13.27 -0.56 12.26
C LEU A 125 13.93 -0.15 13.58
N ASN A 126 15.18 0.36 13.54
CA ASN A 126 15.99 0.71 14.71
C ASN A 126 16.11 -0.45 15.73
N ILE A 127 16.42 -1.65 15.24
CA ILE A 127 16.62 -2.87 16.04
C ILE A 127 17.91 -3.59 15.63
N HIS A 128 18.29 -4.63 16.39
CA HIS A 128 19.44 -5.45 16.03
C HIS A 128 19.13 -6.42 14.88
N PRO A 129 20.07 -6.73 13.95
CA PRO A 129 19.85 -7.69 12.86
C PRO A 129 19.41 -9.09 13.32
N GLN A 130 19.89 -9.55 14.47
CA GLN A 130 19.43 -10.83 15.05
C GLN A 130 17.96 -10.79 15.45
N THR A 131 17.45 -9.63 15.88
CA THR A 131 16.03 -9.42 16.19
C THR A 131 15.17 -9.56 14.94
N VAL A 132 15.64 -9.10 13.78
CA VAL A 132 14.95 -9.32 12.49
C VAL A 132 14.85 -10.81 12.19
N ALA A 133 15.94 -11.56 12.31
CA ALA A 133 15.95 -13.01 12.08
C ALA A 133 15.04 -13.77 13.08
N PHE A 134 15.03 -13.35 14.34
CA PHE A 134 14.14 -13.89 15.36
C PHE A 134 12.66 -13.62 15.01
N ARG A 135 12.33 -12.38 14.65
CA ARG A 135 10.97 -11.99 14.25
C ARG A 135 10.53 -12.71 12.97
N LYS A 136 11.40 -12.91 11.98
CA LYS A 136 11.13 -13.75 10.80
C LYS A 136 10.66 -15.15 11.21
N LYS A 137 11.45 -15.84 12.03
CA LYS A 137 11.10 -17.19 12.55
C LYS A 137 9.79 -17.19 13.34
N LYS A 138 9.52 -16.13 14.10
CA LYS A 138 8.27 -15.98 14.85
C LYS A 138 7.07 -15.81 13.92
N ILE A 139 7.19 -15.00 12.87
CA ILE A 139 6.15 -14.81 11.83
C ILE A 139 5.88 -16.13 11.09
N GLU A 140 6.92 -16.84 10.67
CA GLU A 140 6.80 -18.15 10.00
C GLU A 140 6.03 -19.15 10.85
N ARG A 141 6.33 -19.22 12.16
CA ARG A 141 5.58 -20.08 13.10
C ARG A 141 4.14 -19.63 13.30
N ALA A 142 3.91 -18.32 13.45
CA ALA A 142 2.58 -17.77 13.69
C ALA A 142 1.65 -17.97 12.49
N LEU A 143 2.19 -17.89 11.28
CA LEU A 143 1.45 -18.07 10.03
C LEU A 143 1.49 -19.51 9.49
N ASN A 144 2.37 -20.35 10.05
CA ASN A 144 2.69 -21.69 9.56
C ASN A 144 3.09 -21.68 8.07
N VAL A 145 4.08 -20.86 7.72
CA VAL A 145 4.57 -20.66 6.34
C VAL A 145 6.09 -20.61 6.28
N ASP A 146 6.62 -20.77 5.07
CA ASP A 146 8.02 -20.49 4.72
C ASP A 146 8.10 -19.13 3.99
N LEU A 147 8.78 -18.14 4.60
CA LEU A 147 8.92 -16.81 4.00
C LEU A 147 9.97 -16.73 2.88
N ASP A 148 10.70 -17.82 2.61
CA ASP A 148 11.60 -17.94 1.48
C ASP A 148 10.88 -18.48 0.23
N ALA A 149 9.69 -19.07 0.39
CA ALA A 149 8.87 -19.54 -0.73
C ALA A 149 8.21 -18.37 -1.49
N MET A 150 8.44 -18.30 -2.81
CA MET A 150 7.95 -17.21 -3.68
C MET A 150 6.42 -17.04 -3.60
N GLU A 151 5.65 -18.13 -3.66
CA GLU A 151 4.18 -18.08 -3.63
C GLU A 151 3.65 -17.54 -2.29
N VAL A 152 4.31 -17.90 -1.18
CA VAL A 152 4.00 -17.37 0.14
C VAL A 152 4.27 -15.87 0.19
N ARG A 153 5.45 -15.43 -0.26
CA ARG A 153 5.82 -14.01 -0.30
C ARG A 153 4.83 -13.19 -1.12
N LEU A 154 4.44 -13.70 -2.29
CA LEU A 154 3.46 -13.04 -3.16
C LEU A 154 2.11 -12.90 -2.46
N ARG A 155 1.58 -13.99 -1.90
CA ARG A 155 0.30 -14.00 -1.18
C ARG A 155 0.31 -13.02 -0.01
N LEU A 156 1.36 -13.04 0.82
CA LEU A 156 1.49 -12.14 1.96
C LEU A 156 1.66 -10.68 1.53
N THR A 157 2.40 -10.42 0.44
CA THR A 157 2.51 -9.06 -0.13
C THR A 157 1.15 -8.53 -0.51
N ILE A 158 0.34 -9.31 -1.23
CA ILE A 158 -1.01 -8.91 -1.62
C ILE A 158 -1.87 -8.66 -0.38
N ALA A 159 -1.86 -9.59 0.60
CA ALA A 159 -2.66 -9.47 1.81
C ALA A 159 -2.30 -8.24 2.66
N VAL A 160 -1.00 -7.95 2.81
CA VAL A 160 -0.51 -6.75 3.53
C VAL A 160 -0.97 -5.48 2.82
N ARG A 161 -0.86 -5.40 1.48
CA ARG A 161 -1.34 -4.23 0.73
C ARG A 161 -2.84 -4.06 0.82
N MET A 162 -3.60 -5.14 0.70
CA MET A 162 -5.07 -5.12 0.86
C MET A 162 -5.48 -4.64 2.25
N LEU A 163 -4.80 -5.10 3.31
CA LEU A 163 -5.04 -4.62 4.68
C LEU A 163 -4.85 -3.11 4.77
N SER A 164 -3.74 -2.58 4.25
CA SER A 164 -3.50 -1.12 4.22
C SER A 164 -4.54 -0.35 3.41
N PHE A 165 -5.03 -0.92 2.30
CA PHE A 165 -6.11 -0.30 1.51
C PHE A 165 -7.44 -0.27 2.26
N MET A 166 -7.79 -1.36 2.96
CA MET A 166 -8.99 -1.44 3.79
C MET A 166 -8.95 -0.42 4.93
N GLU A 167 -7.82 -0.31 5.64
CA GLU A 167 -7.62 0.69 6.69
C GLU A 167 -7.76 2.13 6.15
N LYS A 168 -7.24 2.39 4.96
CA LYS A 168 -7.35 3.70 4.31
C LYS A 168 -8.81 4.02 3.98
N ASN A 169 -9.57 3.06 3.47
CA ASN A 169 -11.00 3.23 3.16
C ASN A 169 -11.83 3.51 4.40
N LEU A 170 -11.59 2.78 5.50
CA LEU A 170 -12.29 3.01 6.77
C LEU A 170 -12.01 4.42 7.32
N LYS A 171 -10.74 4.86 7.29
CA LYS A 171 -10.37 6.22 7.71
C LYS A 171 -11.06 7.29 6.85
N MET A 172 -11.16 7.08 5.54
CA MET A 172 -11.84 8.01 4.64
C MET A 172 -13.35 8.05 4.87
N ALA A 173 -13.99 6.90 5.11
CA ALA A 173 -15.42 6.85 5.42
C ALA A 173 -15.76 7.64 6.70
N ASN A 174 -14.90 7.56 7.72
CA ASN A 174 -15.08 8.27 8.99
C ASN A 174 -14.77 9.79 8.93
N LEU A 175 -14.18 10.29 7.84
CA LEU A 175 -13.89 11.72 7.64
C LEU A 175 -15.02 12.47 6.92
N VAL A 176 -16.00 11.74 6.39
CA VAL A 176 -17.11 12.29 5.57
C VAL A 176 -18.45 12.29 6.35
N VAL A 177 -18.43 11.86 7.61
CA VAL A 177 -19.56 11.88 8.57
C VAL A 177 -19.28 12.91 9.64
#